data_AF-A0A9E1XBV0-F1
#
_entry.id   AF-A0A9E1XBV0-F1
#
_cell.length_a   1.000
_cell.length_b   1.000
_cell.length_c   1.000
_cell.angle_alpha   90.00
_cell.angle_beta   90.00
_cell.angle_gamma   90.00
#
_symmetry.space_group_name_H-M   'P 1'
#
loop_
_entity.id
_entity.type
_entity.pdbx_description
1 polymer ?
#
loop_
_entity_poly.entity_id
_entity_poly.type
_entity_poly.pdbx_seq_one_letter_code
_entity_poly.pdbx_strand_id
1 'polypeptide(L)'
;MRLDGIALNKRLLDHQERNFLEADLQVYADSQESPKLSKSANKMMWLREFVEGYNNWSGRTFRHNRYPLQSYFVIDGMRKS
;
A
#
# COMPACT_ATOMS: atom_id res chain seq x y z
N MET A 1 3.67 -7.55 -3.19
CA MET A 1 3.60 -7.35 -1.72
C MET A 1 2.22 -7.77 -1.21
N ARG A 2 2.15 -8.61 -0.19
CA ARG A 2 0.90 -8.97 0.49
C ARG A 2 1.08 -8.80 1.99
N LEU A 3 0.39 -7.83 2.56
CA LEU A 3 0.28 -7.67 4.01
C LEU A 3 -1.00 -8.36 4.46
N ASP A 4 -1.13 -8.62 5.76
CA ASP A 4 -2.24 -9.39 6.36
C ASP A 4 -3.64 -8.95 5.87
N GLY A 5 -4.12 -9.58 4.80
CA GLY A 5 -5.35 -9.23 4.10
C GLY A 5 -5.35 -7.87 3.39
N ILE A 6 -4.19 -7.32 2.97
CA ILE A 6 -4.07 -6.13 2.13
C ILE A 6 -3.16 -6.46 0.92
N ALA A 7 -3.68 -6.26 -0.29
CA ALA A 7 -2.98 -6.55 -1.54
C ALA A 7 -3.13 -5.41 -2.55
N LEU A 8 -2.26 -5.34 -3.56
CA LEU A 8 -2.42 -4.36 -4.63
C LEU A 8 -3.50 -4.75 -5.65
N ASN A 9 -4.20 -3.75 -6.17
CA ASN A 9 -5.24 -3.87 -7.16
C ASN A 9 -4.64 -4.15 -8.54
N LYS A 10 -4.81 -5.39 -9.01
CA LYS A 10 -4.29 -5.86 -10.30
C LYS A 10 -4.98 -5.23 -11.52
N ARG A 11 -6.12 -4.53 -11.35
CA ARG A 11 -6.87 -3.91 -12.46
C ARG A 11 -6.46 -2.47 -12.75
N LEU A 12 -5.93 -1.77 -11.76
CA LEU A 12 -5.59 -0.35 -11.88
C LEU A 12 -4.14 -0.11 -12.28
N LEU A 13 -3.30 -1.14 -12.19
CA LEU A 13 -1.87 -1.11 -12.48
C LEU A 13 -1.55 -2.14 -13.55
N ASP A 14 -0.80 -1.72 -14.57
CA ASP A 14 -0.18 -2.65 -15.49
C ASP A 14 0.91 -3.50 -14.77
N HIS A 15 1.53 -4.43 -15.50
CA HIS A 15 2.51 -5.33 -14.90
C HIS A 15 3.76 -4.59 -14.40
N GLN A 16 4.25 -3.59 -15.15
CA GLN A 16 5.45 -2.85 -14.81
C GLN A 16 5.22 -1.89 -13.64
N GLU A 17 4.12 -1.14 -13.69
CA GLU A 17 3.70 -0.23 -12.62
C GLU A 17 3.54 -0.98 -11.29
N ARG A 18 2.90 -2.15 -11.35
CA ARG A 18 2.69 -3.01 -10.19
C ARG A 18 4.01 -3.51 -9.62
N ASN A 19 4.89 -4.07 -10.44
CA ASN A 19 6.17 -4.60 -9.96
C ASN A 19 7.01 -3.49 -9.31
N PHE A 20 7.02 -2.29 -9.92
CA PHE A 20 7.69 -1.14 -9.34
C PHE A 20 7.08 -0.77 -7.98
N LEU A 21 5.75 -0.57 -7.93
CA LEU A 21 5.08 -0.18 -6.70
C LEU A 21 5.22 -1.25 -5.60
N GLU A 22 5.14 -2.53 -5.94
CA GLU A 22 5.35 -3.62 -4.98
C GLU A 22 6.76 -3.62 -4.39
N ALA A 23 7.79 -3.40 -5.20
CA ALA A 23 9.15 -3.33 -4.73
C ALA A 23 9.33 -2.12 -3.79
N ASP A 24 8.81 -0.96 -4.19
CA ASP A 24 8.97 0.29 -3.45
C ASP A 24 8.23 0.27 -2.09
N LEU A 25 6.99 -0.23 -2.09
CA LEU A 25 6.22 -0.41 -0.86
C LEU A 25 6.84 -1.47 0.07
N GLN A 26 7.51 -2.49 -0.48
CA GLN A 26 8.22 -3.49 0.32
C GLN A 26 9.40 -2.84 1.06
N VAL A 27 10.20 -2.02 0.36
CA VAL A 27 11.32 -1.30 1.01
C VAL A 27 10.80 -0.37 2.10
N TYR A 28 9.71 0.36 1.84
CA TYR A 28 9.10 1.21 2.86
C TYR A 28 8.58 0.38 4.05
N ALA A 29 7.87 -0.73 3.81
CA ALA A 29 7.34 -1.58 4.86
C ALA A 29 8.42 -2.18 5.78
N ASP A 30 9.63 -2.42 5.24
CA ASP A 30 10.78 -2.91 5.98
C ASP A 30 11.57 -1.79 6.69
N SER A 31 11.27 -0.53 6.40
CA SER A 31 11.87 0.63 7.07
C SER A 31 11.35 0.82 8.50
N GLN A 32 12.12 1.53 9.33
CA GLN A 32 11.68 1.90 10.68
C GLN A 32 10.58 2.97 10.68
N GLU A 33 10.38 3.68 9.56
CA GLU A 33 9.39 4.74 9.39
C GLU A 33 7.98 4.18 9.13
N SER A 34 7.88 2.93 8.65
CA SER A 34 6.60 2.31 8.35
C SER A 34 5.85 1.85 9.62
N PRO A 35 4.55 2.16 9.75
CA PRO A 35 3.72 1.63 10.83
C PRO A 35 3.57 0.11 10.71
N LYS A 36 3.76 -0.63 11.81
CA LYS A 36 3.58 -2.09 11.82
C LYS A 36 2.11 -2.45 11.96
N LEU A 37 1.59 -3.27 11.06
CA LEU A 37 0.22 -3.78 11.13
C LEU A 37 0.08 -4.77 12.29
N SER A 38 -0.72 -4.43 13.30
CA SER A 38 -1.06 -5.33 14.40
C SER A 38 -2.36 -6.10 14.12
N LYS A 39 -2.52 -7.29 14.69
CA LYS A 39 -3.68 -8.17 14.43
C LYS A 39 -5.03 -7.55 14.81
N SER A 40 -5.04 -6.58 15.73
CA SER A 40 -6.24 -5.88 16.21
C SER A 40 -6.42 -4.50 15.57
N ALA A 41 -5.54 -4.09 14.65
CA ALA A 41 -5.63 -2.78 14.02
C ALA A 41 -6.81 -2.71 13.05
N ASN A 42 -7.49 -1.56 13.03
CA ASN A 42 -8.43 -1.24 11.96
C ASN A 42 -7.63 -1.10 10.66
N LYS A 43 -7.81 -2.05 9.74
CA LYS A 43 -7.06 -2.11 8.48
C LYS A 43 -7.19 -0.85 7.61
N MET A 44 -8.33 -0.16 7.64
CA MET A 44 -8.53 1.10 6.90
C MET A 44 -7.72 2.24 7.51
N MET A 45 -7.73 2.35 8.83
CA MET A 45 -6.96 3.39 9.55
C MET A 45 -5.47 3.15 9.37
N TRP A 46 -5.01 1.91 9.56
CA TRP A 46 -3.62 1.54 9.34
C TRP A 46 -3.18 1.81 7.89
N LEU A 47 -4.02 1.46 6.90
CA LEU A 47 -3.69 1.71 5.49
C LEU A 47 -3.53 3.20 5.20
N ARG A 48 -4.36 4.05 5.83
CA ARG A 48 -4.25 5.51 5.70
C ARG A 48 -2.91 6.00 6.25
N GLU A 49 -2.55 5.60 7.47
CA GLU A 49 -1.27 5.97 8.11
C GLU A 49 -0.08 5.45 7.30
N PHE A 50 -0.16 4.22 6.79
CA PHE A 50 0.87 3.63 5.95
C PHE A 50 1.07 4.41 4.66
N VAL A 51 -0.01 4.79 3.97
CA VAL A 51 0.03 5.60 2.74
C VAL A 51 0.55 7.02 3.01
N GLU A 52 0.10 7.65 4.10
CA GLU A 52 0.58 8.98 4.49
C GLU A 52 2.08 8.96 4.82
N GLY A 53 2.55 7.96 5.57
CA GLY A 53 3.98 7.80 5.85
C GLY A 53 4.80 7.50 4.59
N TYR A 54 4.29 6.65 3.68
CA TYR A 54 4.97 6.39 2.40
C TYR A 54 5.11 7.66 1.55
N ASN A 55 4.08 8.51 1.48
CA ASN A 55 4.13 9.77 0.74
C ASN A 55 5.13 10.78 1.34
N ASN A 56 5.37 10.71 2.65
CA ASN A 56 6.32 11.57 3.37
C ASN A 56 7.71 10.94 3.51
N TRP A 57 7.88 9.69 3.08
CA TRP A 57 9.14 8.98 3.18
C TRP A 57 10.19 9.62 2.28
N SER A 58 11.41 9.76 2.81
CA SER A 58 12.55 10.36 2.10
C SER A 58 13.08 9.52 0.93
N GLY A 59 12.49 8.35 0.68
CA GLY A 59 12.80 7.46 -0.44
C GLY A 59 12.27 7.94 -1.79
N ARG A 60 12.50 7.12 -2.83
CA ARG A 60 11.77 7.28 -4.10
C ARG A 60 10.31 6.92 -3.83
N THR A 61 9.39 7.74 -4.34
CA THR A 61 7.96 7.48 -4.26
C THR A 61 7.40 7.25 -5.65
N PHE A 62 6.43 6.36 -5.76
CA PHE A 62 5.68 6.11 -6.98
C PHE A 62 4.84 7.35 -7.34
N ARG A 63 5.26 8.08 -8.38
CA ARG A 63 4.68 9.39 -8.76
C ARG A 63 3.44 9.32 -9.67
N HIS A 64 2.80 8.17 -9.84
CA HIS A 64 1.73 8.01 -10.84
C HIS A 64 0.38 8.56 -10.34
N ASN A 65 0.05 9.77 -10.83
CA ASN A 65 -1.10 10.60 -10.44
C ASN A 65 -2.48 10.16 -10.97
N ARG A 66 -2.62 8.96 -11.55
CA ARG A 66 -3.92 8.56 -12.14
C ARG A 66 -5.00 8.37 -11.07
N TYR A 67 -4.62 7.82 -9.93
CA TYR A 67 -5.47 7.66 -8.76
C TYR A 67 -4.66 7.91 -7.48
N PRO A 68 -5.32 8.33 -6.38
CA PRO A 68 -4.69 8.37 -5.06
C PRO A 68 -4.09 7.01 -4.69
N LEU A 69 -2.92 6.99 -4.03
CA LEU A 69 -2.17 5.77 -3.74
C LEU A 69 -3.01 4.69 -3.03
N GLN A 70 -3.86 5.10 -2.08
CA GLN A 70 -4.80 4.24 -1.37
C GLN A 70 -5.74 3.42 -2.29
N SER A 71 -6.08 3.95 -3.46
CA SER A 71 -6.99 3.28 -4.43
C SER A 71 -6.35 2.04 -5.05
N TYR A 72 -5.02 1.95 -5.02
CA TYR A 72 -4.31 0.78 -5.51
C TYR A 72 -4.28 -0.36 -4.49
N PHE A 73 -4.85 -0.21 -3.29
CA PHE A 73 -4.93 -1.29 -2.31
C PHE A 73 -6.32 -1.92 -2.28
N VAL A 74 -6.36 -3.21 -1.98
CA VAL A 74 -7.56 -4.02 -1.78
C VAL A 74 -7.42 -4.70 -0.43
N ILE A 75 -8.43 -4.56 0.42
CA ILE A 75 -8.49 -5.23 1.72
C ILE A 75 -9.38 -6.47 1.57
N ASP A 76 -8.79 -7.65 1.77
CA ASP A 76 -9.48 -8.94 1.74
C ASP A 76 -10.64 -8.91 2.75
N GLY A 77 -11.87 -9.21 2.28
CA GLY A 77 -13.10 -9.14 3.08
C GLY A 77 -13.94 -7.86 2.91
N MET A 78 -13.43 -6.83 2.23
CA MET A 78 -14.21 -5.63 1.86
C MET A 78 -14.84 -5.68 0.45
N ARG A 79 -14.67 -6.78 -0.28
CA ARG A 79 -15.55 -7.06 -1.42
C ARG A 79 -16.96 -7.28 -0.86
N LYS A 80 -17.81 -6.26 -0.98
CA LYS A 80 -19.26 -6.42 -0.88
C LYS A 80 -19.67 -7.62 -1.74
N SER A 81 -20.29 -8.61 -1.11
CA SER A 81 -21.23 -9.51 -1.79
C SER A 81 -22.31 -8.69 -2.50
#